data_AF-A0A7V9A6L2-F1
#
_entry.id   AF-A0A7V9A6L2-F1
#
_cell.length_a   1.000
_cell.length_b   1.000
_cell.length_c   1.000
_cell.angle_alpha   90.00
_cell.angle_beta   90.00
_cell.angle_gamma   90.00
#
_symmetry.space_group_name_H-M   'P 1'
#
loop_
_entity.id
_entity.type
_entity.pdbx_description
1 polymer ?
#
loop_
_entity_poly.entity_id
_entity_poly.type
_entity_poly.pdbx_seq_one_letter_code
_entity_poly.pdbx_strand_id
1 'polypeptide(L)' 'MQLFDLSSDPSEQENLVESHPEQVKQLLELLKHQVEQGRCTPGEKVANDRKVTFLPDDGA' A
#
# COMPACT_ATOMS: atom_id res chain seq x y z
N MET A 1 -9.54 -4.60 -1.70
CA MET A 1 -8.07 -4.52 -1.90
C MET A 1 -7.78 -4.91 -3.34
N GLN A 2 -6.78 -4.28 -3.97
CA GLN A 2 -6.46 -4.48 -5.40
C GLN A 2 -4.94 -4.50 -5.61
N LEU A 3 -4.48 -5.27 -6.59
CA LEU A 3 -3.09 -5.39 -7.02
C LEU A 3 -3.09 -5.61 -8.53
N PHE A 4 -2.37 -4.77 -9.27
CA PHE A 4 -2.29 -4.82 -10.73
C PHE A 4 -0.82 -4.80 -11.17
N ASP A 5 -0.49 -5.59 -12.19
CA ASP A 5 0.79 -5.46 -12.89
C ASP A 5 0.60 -4.55 -14.11
N LEU A 6 0.96 -3.27 -13.95
CA LEU A 6 0.82 -2.27 -15.01
C LEU A 6 1.73 -2.53 -16.23
N SER A 7 2.74 -3.40 -16.11
CA SER A 7 3.62 -3.75 -17.22
C SER A 7 2.92 -4.69 -18.21
N SER A 8 2.10 -5.62 -17.70
CA SER A 8 1.32 -6.56 -18.51
C SER A 8 -0.13 -6.13 -18.73
N ASP A 9 -0.71 -5.41 -17.77
CA ASP A 9 -2.09 -4.95 -17.76
C ASP A 9 -2.20 -3.45 -17.41
N PRO A 10 -1.90 -2.56 -18.37
CA PRO A 10 -1.96 -1.11 -18.15
C PRO A 10 -3.39 -0.59 -17.95
N SER A 11 -4.41 -1.39 -18.25
CA SER A 11 -5.83 -1.06 -18.10
C SER A 11 -6.43 -1.55 -16.78
N GLU A 12 -5.62 -2.17 -15.90
CA GLU A 12 -6.01 -2.58 -14.55
C GLU A 12 -7.28 -3.47 -14.53
N GLN A 13 -7.35 -4.43 -15.44
CA GLN A 13 -8.49 -5.33 -15.59
C GLN A 13 -8.37 -6.59 -14.72
N GLU A 14 -7.15 -7.09 -14.50
CA GLU A 14 -6.89 -8.33 -13.75
C GLU A 14 -6.37 -8.04 -12.34
N ASN A 15 -7.22 -8.27 -11.34
CA ASN A 15 -6.83 -8.11 -9.94
C ASN A 15 -6.05 -9.33 -9.44
N LEU A 16 -4.78 -9.13 -9.07
CA LEU A 16 -3.82 -10.18 -8.67
C LEU A 16 -3.72 -10.39 -7.15
N VAL A 17 -4.60 -9.79 -6.36
CA VAL A 17 -4.52 -9.85 -4.87
C VAL A 17 -4.52 -11.27 -4.34
N GLU A 18 -5.42 -12.13 -4.84
CA GLU A 18 -5.57 -13.49 -4.34
C GLU A 18 -4.42 -14.41 -4.79
N SER A 19 -3.86 -14.13 -5.98
CA SER A 19 -2.79 -14.94 -6.57
C SER A 19 -1.40 -14.55 -6.05
N HIS A 20 -1.21 -13.33 -5.54
CA HIS A 20 0.10 -12.82 -5.10
C HIS A 20 0.08 -12.26 -3.66
N PRO A 21 -0.27 -13.07 -2.64
CA PRO A 21 -0.41 -12.60 -1.26
C PRO A 21 0.88 -12.06 -0.64
N GLU A 22 2.05 -12.58 -1.04
CA GLU A 22 3.35 -12.09 -0.56
C GLU A 22 3.64 -10.67 -1.10
N GLN A 23 3.30 -10.40 -2.37
CA GLN A 23 3.48 -9.06 -2.94
C GLN A 23 2.55 -8.04 -2.30
N VAL A 24 1.30 -8.44 -2.05
CA VAL A 24 0.36 -7.62 -1.28
C VAL A 24 0.95 -7.26 0.09
N LYS A 25 1.49 -8.24 0.81
CA LYS A 25 2.10 -8.02 2.13
C LYS A 25 3.27 -7.04 2.06
N GLN A 26 4.21 -7.24 1.12
CA GLN A 26 5.38 -6.37 0.95
C GLN A 26 4.98 -4.92 0.65
N LEU A 27 4.00 -4.71 -0.22
CA LEU A 27 3.50 -3.38 -0.57
C LEU A 27 2.77 -2.72 0.61
N LEU A 28 2.01 -3.47 1.40
CA LEU A 28 1.38 -2.97 2.62
C LEU A 28 2.40 -2.59 3.69
N GLU A 29 3.47 -3.37 3.86
CA GLU A 29 4.56 -3.05 4.78
C GLU A 29 5.30 -1.77 4.34
N LEU A 30 5.54 -1.61 3.03
CA LEU A 30 6.11 -0.39 2.47
C LEU A 30 5.20 0.81 2.71
N LEU A 31 3.91 0.69 2.42
CA LEU A 31 2.93 1.75 2.65
C LEU A 31 2.88 2.15 4.13
N LYS A 32 2.84 1.16 5.05
CA LYS A 32 2.88 1.39 6.49
C LYS A 32 4.12 2.20 6.87
N HIS A 33 5.29 1.79 6.39
CA HIS A 33 6.53 2.50 6.66
C HIS A 33 6.48 3.95 6.17
N GLN A 34 6.02 4.19 4.93
CA GLN A 34 5.92 5.53 4.36
C GLN A 34 4.96 6.43 5.15
N VAL A 35 3.81 5.89 5.57
CA VAL A 35 2.86 6.58 6.44
C VAL A 35 3.49 6.91 7.79
N GLU A 36 4.21 5.98 8.40
CA GLU A 36 4.89 6.19 9.69
C GLU A 36 6.03 7.22 9.61
N GLN A 37 6.73 7.30 8.47
CA GLN A 37 7.77 8.28 8.20
C GLN A 37 7.21 9.65 7.77
N GLY A 38 5.93 9.71 7.39
CA GLY A 38 5.30 10.90 6.82
C GLY A 38 5.83 11.30 5.44
N ARG A 39 6.49 10.36 4.74
CA ARG A 39 7.11 10.59 3.42
C ARG A 39 7.54 9.29 2.74
N CYS A 40 7.71 9.37 1.41
CA CYS A 40 8.10 8.23 0.57
C CYS A 40 9.57 8.28 0.08
N THR A 41 10.33 9.31 0.46
CA THR A 41 11.73 9.51 0.04
C THR A 41 12.69 9.40 1.24
N PRO A 42 13.98 9.07 1.03
CA PRO A 42 14.95 8.92 2.12
C PRO A 42 15.23 10.21 2.89
N GLY A 43 15.51 10.09 4.20
CA GLY A 43 15.88 11.18 5.12
C GLY A 43 15.02 11.19 6.39
N GLU A 44 15.04 12.30 7.13
CA GLU A 44 14.38 12.38 8.44
C GLU A 44 12.85 12.28 8.36
N LYS A 45 12.25 11.76 9.44
CA LYS A 45 10.81 11.61 9.60
C LYS A 45 10.13 12.98 9.62
N VAL A 46 8.99 13.10 8.92
CA VAL A 46 8.15 14.29 8.87
C VAL A 46 6.83 14.00 9.59
N ALA A 47 6.30 15.00 10.29
CA ALA A 47 5.02 14.86 10.98
C ALA A 47 3.86 14.89 9.99
N ASN A 48 2.95 13.92 10.08
CA ASN A 48 1.65 13.98 9.41
C ASN A 48 0.73 14.98 10.12
N ASP A 49 -0.18 15.58 9.37
CA ASP A 49 -1.23 16.48 9.86
C ASP A 49 -2.27 15.76 10.74
N ARG A 50 -2.43 14.44 10.55
CA ARG A 50 -3.37 13.59 11.28
C ARG A 50 -2.83 12.17 11.47
N LYS A 51 -3.48 11.42 12.36
CA LYS A 51 -3.29 9.96 12.43
C LYS A 51 -3.93 9.33 11.19
N VAL A 52 -3.15 8.55 10.45
CA VAL A 52 -3.59 7.89 9.21
C VAL A 52 -3.86 6.41 9.49
N THR A 53 -5.04 5.95 9.09
CA THR A 53 -5.42 4.53 9.00
C THR A 53 -5.83 4.26 7.56
N PHE A 54 -5.11 3.36 6.87
CA PHE A 54 -5.30 3.10 5.43
C PHE A 54 -5.89 1.72 5.14
N LEU A 55 -5.92 0.83 6.14
CA LEU A 55 -6.75 -0.36 6.07
C LEU A 55 -8.15 0.01 6.55
N PRO A 56 -9.21 -0.46 5.86
CA PRO A 56 -10.56 -0.34 6.38
C PRO A 56 -10.64 -1.05 7.73
N ASP A 57 -11.50 -0.55 8.62
CA ASP A 57 -11.88 -1.30 9.81
C ASP A 57 -12.51 -2.62 9.33
N ASP A 58 -12.09 -3.77 9.89
CA ASP A 58 -12.74 -5.06 9.68
C ASP A 58 -14.15 -5.01 10.29
N GLY A 59 -15.03 -4.25 9.66
CA GLY A 59 -16.43 -4.13 10.00
C GLY A 59 -17.15 -5.42 9.65
N ALA A 60 -17.07 -6.39 10.56
CA ALA A 60 -18.03 -7.47 10.71
C ALA A 60 -19.25 -7.00 11.52
#